data_AF-A0A0D6EQM0-F1
#
_entry.id   AF-A0A0D6EQM0-F1
#
_cell.length_a   1.000
_cell.length_b   1.000
_cell.length_c   1.000
_cell.angle_alpha   90.00
_cell.angle_beta   90.00
_cell.angle_gamma   90.00
#
_symmetry.space_group_name_H-M   'P 1'
#
loop_
_entity.id
_entity.type
_entity.pdbx_description
1 polymer ?
#
loop_
_entity_poly.entity_id
_entity_poly.type
_entity_poly.pdbx_seq_one_letter_code
_entity_poly.pdbx_strand_id
1 'polypeptide(L)'
;MKQDLVAINLERLQRWIDRGLIDPSQPITMRELCESRCVHGVRDGVKLLGDGAEHFRTPNLHVTVSKASQSAIAAIERLNGTLVARYENRLTLRALVRPESFARKGRPLPGKADPISRRDLLYYSDAKHRGYLALEAAALRADAATDVRGESEAQEVARPEGVEGTEKPSDEVKA
;
A
#
# COMPACT_ATOMS: atom_id res chain seq x y z
N MET A 1 5.01 10.79 22.21
CA MET A 1 4.59 12.16 21.83
C MET A 1 3.36 12.05 20.93
N LYS A 2 2.41 12.99 21.03
CA LYS A 2 1.24 13.04 20.16
C LYS A 2 1.67 13.66 18.82
N GLN A 3 1.25 13.07 17.70
CA GLN A 3 1.46 13.66 16.38
C GLN A 3 0.38 14.71 16.13
N ASP A 4 0.79 15.90 15.71
CA ASP A 4 -0.11 16.97 15.26
C ASP A 4 -0.44 16.75 13.78
N LEU A 5 -1.48 15.95 13.56
CA LEU A 5 -1.98 15.62 12.23
C LEU A 5 -3.00 16.65 11.76
N VAL A 6 -2.86 17.12 10.53
CA VAL A 6 -3.84 18.01 9.91
C VAL A 6 -4.99 17.19 9.35
N ALA A 7 -6.22 17.50 9.78
CA ALA A 7 -7.41 16.81 9.29
C ALA A 7 -7.87 17.36 7.94
N ILE A 8 -8.20 16.46 7.01
CA ILE A 8 -8.82 16.77 5.71
C ILE A 8 -10.11 15.97 5.59
N ASN A 9 -11.17 16.62 5.10
CA ASN A 9 -12.43 15.98 4.78
C ASN A 9 -12.47 15.56 3.30
N LEU A 10 -13.15 14.45 2.99
CA LEU A 10 -13.33 13.97 1.61
C LEU A 10 -14.02 15.02 0.71
N GLU A 11 -14.97 15.78 1.26
CA GLU A 11 -15.63 16.86 0.53
C GLU A 11 -14.62 17.90 -0.02
N ARG A 12 -13.63 18.26 0.80
CA ARG A 12 -12.58 19.20 0.39
C ARG A 12 -11.72 18.60 -0.72
N LEU A 13 -11.39 17.32 -0.62
CA LEU A 13 -10.63 16.64 -1.66
C LEU A 13 -11.37 16.64 -3.00
N GLN A 14 -12.67 16.33 -2.99
CA GLN A 14 -13.52 16.36 -4.20
C GLN A 14 -13.52 17.74 -4.83
N ARG A 15 -13.73 18.82 -4.05
CA ARG A 15 -13.74 20.19 -4.57
C ARG A 15 -12.42 20.58 -5.26
N TRP A 16 -11.29 20.02 -4.84
CA TRP A 16 -9.98 20.27 -5.48
C TRP A 16 -9.81 19.50 -6.78
N ILE A 17 -10.35 18.28 -6.84
CA ILE A 17 -10.40 17.47 -8.07
C ILE A 17 -11.32 18.14 -9.10
N ASP A 18 -12.50 18.61 -8.69
CA ASP A 18 -13.46 19.31 -9.56
C ASP A 18 -12.86 20.60 -10.16
N ARG A 19 -11.95 21.25 -9.41
CA ARG A 19 -11.22 22.43 -9.88
C ARG A 19 -10.05 22.10 -10.82
N GLY A 20 -9.73 20.82 -11.02
CA GLY A 20 -8.57 20.38 -11.80
C GLY A 20 -7.23 20.73 -11.15
N LEU A 21 -7.19 20.94 -9.83
CA LEU A 21 -5.93 21.19 -9.10
C LEU A 21 -5.22 19.91 -8.68
N ILE A 22 -5.96 18.80 -8.64
CA ILE A 22 -5.46 17.48 -8.29
C ILE A 22 -5.93 16.51 -9.37
N ASP A 23 -4.98 15.84 -10.00
CA ASP A 23 -5.25 14.83 -11.01
C ASP A 23 -5.51 13.47 -10.33
N PRO A 24 -6.70 12.88 -10.47
CA PRO A 24 -7.05 11.62 -9.81
C PRO A 24 -6.40 10.39 -10.46
N SER A 25 -5.81 10.55 -11.65
CA SER A 25 -5.07 9.48 -12.35
C SER A 25 -3.71 9.19 -11.71
N GLN A 26 -3.17 10.14 -10.94
CA GLN A 26 -1.91 9.98 -10.23
C GLN A 26 -2.15 9.62 -8.76
N PRO A 27 -1.23 8.88 -8.12
CA PRO A 27 -1.33 8.61 -6.70
C PRO A 27 -1.25 9.91 -5.90
N ILE A 28 -2.31 10.23 -5.17
CA ILE A 28 -2.37 11.42 -4.31
C ILE A 28 -1.58 11.11 -3.04
N THR A 29 -0.38 11.66 -2.94
CA THR A 29 0.42 11.59 -1.71
C THR A 29 0.33 12.90 -0.93
N MET A 30 0.94 12.93 0.26
CA MET A 30 1.05 14.14 1.07
C MET A 30 1.80 15.28 0.36
N ARG A 31 2.64 14.97 -0.64
CA ARG A 31 3.31 15.99 -1.48
C ARG A 31 2.30 16.74 -2.33
N GLU A 32 1.48 16.04 -3.08
CA GLU A 32 0.50 16.58 -4.03
C GLU A 32 -0.60 17.35 -3.29
N LEU A 33 -0.98 16.89 -2.09
CA LEU A 33 -1.88 17.63 -1.20
C LEU A 33 -1.29 18.97 -0.73
N CYS A 34 0.03 19.05 -0.54
CA CYS A 34 0.72 20.28 -0.18
C CYS A 34 0.95 21.18 -1.41
N GLU A 35 1.33 20.61 -2.55
CA GLU A 35 1.59 21.33 -3.81
C GLU A 35 0.31 21.97 -4.36
N SER A 36 -0.80 21.21 -4.38
CA SER A 36 -2.14 21.71 -4.75
C SER A 36 -2.74 22.70 -3.74
N ARG A 37 -2.02 23.01 -2.64
CA ARG A 37 -2.48 23.86 -1.54
C ARG A 37 -3.79 23.39 -0.92
N CYS A 38 -4.13 22.11 -1.06
CA CYS A 38 -5.26 21.52 -0.36
C CYS A 38 -5.03 21.57 1.15
N VAL A 39 -3.79 21.38 1.60
CA VAL A 39 -3.39 21.53 3.00
C VAL A 39 -2.24 22.53 3.18
N HIS A 40 -2.30 23.24 4.29
CA HIS A 40 -1.24 24.13 4.75
C HIS A 40 -0.67 23.66 6.09
N GLY A 41 0.62 23.93 6.31
CA GLY A 41 1.23 23.75 7.63
C GLY A 41 1.35 22.31 8.11
N VAL A 42 1.54 21.34 7.22
CA VAL A 42 1.71 19.92 7.61
C VAL A 42 2.99 19.75 8.43
N ARG A 43 2.85 19.43 9.72
CA ARG A 43 3.97 19.19 10.65
C ARG A 43 4.31 17.72 10.74
N ASP A 44 3.35 16.92 11.23
CA ASP A 44 3.56 15.50 11.48
C ASP A 44 2.81 14.60 10.48
N GLY A 45 1.92 15.17 9.66
CA GLY A 45 1.23 14.44 8.60
C GLY A 45 -0.22 14.86 8.41
N VAL A 46 -0.95 14.04 7.65
CA VAL A 46 -2.33 14.28 7.25
C VAL A 46 -3.22 13.15 7.73
N LYS A 47 -4.39 13.49 8.27
CA LYS A 47 -5.45 12.56 8.63
C LYS A 47 -6.68 12.76 7.74
N LEU A 48 -7.12 11.71 7.05
CA LEU A 48 -8.36 11.76 6.26
C LEU A 48 -9.60 11.44 7.09
N LEU A 49 -10.61 12.29 6.96
CA LEU A 49 -11.91 12.20 7.59
C LEU A 49 -12.99 11.97 6.52
N GLY A 50 -13.97 11.13 6.84
CA GLY A 50 -15.02 10.72 5.91
C GLY A 50 -16.18 11.70 5.76
N ASP A 51 -16.05 12.93 6.22
CA ASP A 51 -17.12 13.93 6.10
C ASP A 51 -17.33 14.31 4.63
N GLY A 52 -18.59 14.28 4.19
CA GLY A 52 -18.98 14.53 2.80
C GLY A 52 -18.72 13.36 1.85
N ALA A 53 -18.65 12.13 2.36
CA ALA A 53 -18.52 10.90 1.56
C ALA A 53 -19.63 10.67 0.52
N GLU A 54 -20.76 11.38 0.62
CA GLU A 54 -21.89 11.35 -0.33
C GLU A 54 -21.58 12.13 -1.61
N HIS A 55 -20.79 13.21 -1.50
CA HIS A 55 -20.42 14.06 -2.63
C HIS A 55 -19.16 13.56 -3.33
N PHE A 56 -18.43 12.65 -2.71
CA PHE A 56 -17.24 12.04 -3.28
C PHE A 56 -17.64 11.06 -4.39
N ARG A 57 -17.27 11.39 -5.64
CA ARG A 57 -17.68 10.66 -6.86
C ARG A 57 -16.50 10.20 -7.71
N THR A 58 -15.29 10.55 -7.31
CA THR A 58 -14.09 10.28 -8.11
C THR A 58 -13.76 8.77 -8.05
N PRO A 59 -13.79 8.04 -9.18
CA PRO A 59 -13.47 6.62 -9.19
C PRO A 59 -11.96 6.39 -9.14
N ASN A 60 -11.55 5.20 -8.69
CA ASN A 60 -10.17 4.69 -8.76
C ASN A 60 -9.11 5.59 -8.11
N LEU A 61 -9.46 6.23 -6.99
CA LEU A 61 -8.54 7.13 -6.31
C LEU A 61 -7.49 6.36 -5.49
N HIS A 62 -6.20 6.57 -5.79
CA HIS A 62 -5.09 6.02 -5.01
C HIS A 62 -4.53 7.07 -4.06
N VAL A 63 -4.65 6.85 -2.74
CA VAL A 63 -4.31 7.86 -1.72
C VAL A 63 -3.33 7.32 -0.70
N THR A 64 -2.21 8.03 -0.50
CA THR A 64 -1.24 7.74 0.57
C THR A 64 -1.22 8.86 1.60
N VAL A 65 -1.69 8.56 2.82
CA VAL A 65 -1.76 9.53 3.94
C VAL A 65 -1.24 8.93 5.23
N SER A 66 -1.07 9.74 6.28
CA SER A 66 -0.56 9.25 7.56
C SER A 66 -1.59 8.40 8.31
N LYS A 67 -2.81 8.93 8.49
CA LYS A 67 -3.92 8.21 9.15
C LYS A 67 -5.23 8.45 8.41
N ALA A 68 -6.19 7.55 8.59
CA ALA A 68 -7.51 7.67 7.99
C ALA A 68 -8.60 7.19 8.96
N SER A 69 -9.76 7.81 8.88
CA SER A 69 -10.98 7.34 9.54
C SER A 69 -11.59 6.16 8.77
N GLN A 70 -12.31 5.29 9.49
CA GLN A 70 -12.96 4.14 8.88
C GLN A 70 -14.03 4.54 7.86
N SER A 71 -14.76 5.63 8.11
CA SER A 71 -15.72 6.19 7.15
C SER A 71 -15.04 6.66 5.87
N ALA A 72 -13.83 7.25 5.96
CA ALA A 72 -13.09 7.66 4.78
C ALA A 72 -12.61 6.46 3.96
N ILE A 73 -12.09 5.42 4.62
CA ILE A 73 -11.63 4.19 3.95
C ILE A 73 -12.79 3.54 3.20
N ALA A 74 -13.92 3.33 3.86
CA ALA A 74 -15.10 2.72 3.25
C ALA A 74 -15.62 3.53 2.05
N ALA A 75 -15.56 4.87 2.12
CA ALA A 75 -15.99 5.72 1.01
C ALA A 75 -15.07 5.63 -0.22
N ILE A 76 -13.76 5.53 -0.01
CA ILE A 76 -12.77 5.39 -1.08
C ILE A 76 -12.85 4.00 -1.71
N GLU A 77 -12.94 2.94 -0.91
CA GLU A 77 -13.03 1.55 -1.38
C GLU A 77 -14.34 1.30 -2.15
N ARG A 78 -15.45 1.93 -1.76
CA ARG A 78 -16.73 1.88 -2.49
C ARG A 78 -16.62 2.37 -3.93
N LEU A 79 -15.66 3.23 -4.23
CA LEU A 79 -15.39 3.76 -5.57
C LEU A 79 -14.17 3.10 -6.24
N ASN A 80 -13.81 1.90 -5.77
CA ASN A 80 -12.64 1.12 -6.22
C ASN A 80 -11.31 1.88 -6.07
N GLY A 81 -11.23 2.82 -5.13
CA GLY A 81 -9.98 3.47 -4.76
C GLY A 81 -9.14 2.60 -3.82
N THR A 82 -7.86 2.93 -3.70
CA THR A 82 -6.96 2.32 -2.71
C THR A 82 -6.45 3.37 -1.74
N LEU A 83 -6.42 3.02 -0.45
CA LEU A 83 -5.87 3.87 0.59
C LEU A 83 -4.72 3.15 1.28
N VAL A 84 -3.58 3.83 1.42
CA VAL A 84 -2.43 3.36 2.17
C VAL A 84 -2.13 4.34 3.30
N ALA A 85 -2.21 3.86 4.54
CA ALA A 85 -1.79 4.60 5.71
C ALA A 85 -0.28 4.38 5.93
N ARG A 86 0.52 5.42 5.70
CA ARG A 86 1.98 5.37 5.76
C ARG A 86 2.54 6.26 6.86
N TYR A 87 3.42 5.70 7.68
CA TYR A 87 4.13 6.48 8.69
C TYR A 87 5.15 7.40 8.03
N GLU A 88 5.17 8.65 8.45
CA GLU A 88 6.21 9.61 8.10
C GLU A 88 6.69 10.31 9.38
N ASN A 89 8.00 10.53 9.49
CA ASN A 89 8.55 11.42 10.49
C ASN A 89 8.70 12.83 9.89
N ARG A 90 9.05 13.84 10.71
CA ARG A 90 9.20 15.22 10.24
C ARG A 90 10.24 15.38 9.12
N LEU A 91 11.32 14.59 9.17
CA LEU A 91 12.40 14.64 8.20
C LEU A 91 11.99 14.02 6.86
N THR A 92 11.37 12.84 6.88
CA THR A 92 10.89 12.12 5.70
C THR A 92 9.72 12.83 5.06
N LEU A 93 8.77 13.37 5.85
CA LEU A 93 7.70 14.21 5.33
C LEU A 93 8.24 15.47 4.65
N ARG A 94 9.25 16.13 5.24
CA ARG A 94 9.90 17.28 4.60
C ARG A 94 10.57 16.88 3.29
N ALA A 95 11.22 15.72 3.25
CA ALA A 95 11.85 15.20 2.04
C ALA A 95 10.82 14.88 0.95
N LEU A 96 9.66 14.32 1.34
CA LEU A 96 8.54 14.03 0.45
C LEU A 96 7.94 15.32 -0.14
N VAL A 97 7.65 16.31 0.70
CA VAL A 97 6.97 17.55 0.26
C VAL A 97 7.91 18.52 -0.46
N ARG A 98 9.19 18.59 -0.06
CA ARG A 98 10.17 19.54 -0.62
C ARG A 98 11.55 18.89 -0.82
N PRO A 99 11.68 17.97 -1.79
CA PRO A 99 12.96 17.31 -2.07
C PRO A 99 14.04 18.29 -2.52
N GLU A 100 13.69 19.33 -3.28
CA GLU A 100 14.62 20.39 -3.74
C GLU A 100 15.35 21.09 -2.60
N SER A 101 14.71 21.19 -1.42
CA SER A 101 15.33 21.83 -0.26
C SER A 101 16.53 21.06 0.30
N PHE A 102 16.60 19.75 0.04
CA PHE A 102 17.73 18.90 0.39
C PHE A 102 18.84 19.02 -0.66
N ALA A 103 18.46 18.98 -1.94
CA ALA A 103 19.38 19.19 -3.06
C ALA A 103 20.11 20.54 -2.95
N ARG A 104 19.38 21.64 -2.68
CA ARG A 104 19.97 22.98 -2.47
C ARG A 104 20.96 23.04 -1.30
N LYS A 105 20.79 22.18 -0.30
CA LYS A 105 21.69 22.11 0.87
C LYS A 105 22.82 21.10 0.70
N GLY A 106 22.92 20.44 -0.45
CA GLY A 106 23.90 19.37 -0.70
C GLY A 106 23.74 18.16 0.21
N ARG A 107 22.52 17.90 0.74
CA ARG A 107 22.25 16.75 1.62
C ARG A 107 21.55 15.64 0.83
N PRO A 108 21.89 14.36 1.05
CA PRO A 108 21.16 13.26 0.44
C PRO A 108 19.72 13.20 0.98
N LEU A 109 18.83 12.62 0.17
CA LEU A 109 17.46 12.36 0.61
C LEU A 109 17.49 11.27 1.71
N PRO A 110 16.77 11.47 2.82
CA PRO A 110 16.65 10.44 3.85
C PRO A 110 15.91 9.22 3.30
N GLY A 111 16.24 8.04 3.84
CA GLY A 111 15.49 6.82 3.59
C GLY A 111 14.07 6.87 4.15
N LYS A 112 13.29 5.83 3.83
CA LYS A 112 11.95 5.61 4.39
C LYS A 112 12.09 5.39 5.91
N ALA A 113 11.20 5.98 6.70
CA ALA A 113 11.22 5.83 8.16
C ALA A 113 10.13 4.87 8.62
N ASP A 114 10.48 4.03 9.60
CA ASP A 114 9.54 3.15 10.28
C ASP A 114 9.13 3.70 11.66
N PRO A 115 7.92 3.36 12.13
CA PRO A 115 7.44 3.79 13.44
C PRO A 115 8.21 3.09 14.57
N ILE A 116 8.76 3.89 15.48
CA ILE A 116 9.48 3.38 16.67
C ILE A 116 8.50 3.12 17.83
N SER A 117 7.42 3.90 17.92
CA SER A 117 6.47 3.77 19.02
C SER A 117 5.61 2.52 18.86
N ARG A 118 5.45 1.74 19.94
CA ARG A 118 4.54 0.59 19.99
C ARG A 118 3.12 0.92 19.50
N ARG A 119 2.61 2.11 19.84
CA ARG A 119 1.25 2.54 19.43
C ARG A 119 1.13 2.70 17.93
N ASP A 120 2.13 3.32 17.30
CA ASP A 120 2.13 3.51 15.86
C ASP A 120 2.42 2.18 15.15
N LEU A 121 3.33 1.36 15.68
CA LEU A 121 3.59 0.02 15.16
C LEU A 121 2.30 -0.81 15.05
N LEU A 122 1.51 -0.87 16.14
CA LEU A 122 0.21 -1.55 16.16
C LEU A 122 -0.76 -0.96 15.13
N TYR A 123 -0.84 0.36 15.03
CA TYR A 123 -1.72 1.02 14.08
C TYR A 123 -1.37 0.68 12.62
N TYR A 124 -0.08 0.70 12.25
CA TYR A 124 0.35 0.44 10.88
C TYR A 124 0.45 -1.06 10.55
N SER A 125 0.51 -1.95 11.55
CA SER A 125 0.41 -3.40 11.36
C SER A 125 -1.02 -3.89 11.16
N ASP A 126 -2.03 -3.11 11.54
CA ASP A 126 -3.43 -3.49 11.45
C ASP A 126 -4.00 -3.30 10.04
N ALA A 127 -4.50 -4.38 9.45
CA ALA A 127 -5.14 -4.35 8.13
C ALA A 127 -6.39 -3.45 8.09
N LYS A 128 -7.07 -3.24 9.23
CA LYS A 128 -8.25 -2.36 9.36
C LYS A 128 -7.94 -0.90 9.04
N HIS A 129 -6.70 -0.47 9.26
CA HIS A 129 -6.28 0.90 8.99
C HIS A 129 -5.62 1.04 7.62
N ARG A 130 -5.53 -0.06 6.86
CA ARG A 130 -4.73 -0.17 5.63
C ARG A 130 -3.31 0.33 5.85
N GLY A 131 -2.75 -0.02 7.01
CA GLY A 131 -1.39 0.31 7.37
C GLY A 131 -0.41 -0.35 6.42
N TYR A 132 0.61 0.41 6.00
CA TYR A 132 1.57 -0.07 5.00
C TYR A 132 2.29 -1.35 5.44
N LEU A 133 2.59 -1.51 6.74
CA LEU A 133 3.23 -2.74 7.26
C LEU A 133 2.33 -3.97 7.09
N ALA A 134 1.01 -3.81 7.27
CA ALA A 134 0.06 -4.88 7.06
C ALA A 134 -0.01 -5.30 5.58
N LEU A 135 -0.01 -4.32 4.69
CA LEU A 135 -0.06 -4.52 3.24
C LEU A 135 1.23 -5.14 2.73
N GLU A 136 2.39 -4.65 3.17
CA GLU A 136 3.70 -5.21 2.85
C GLU A 136 3.83 -6.64 3.38
N ALA A 137 3.39 -6.91 4.61
CA ALA A 137 3.39 -8.26 5.15
C ALA A 137 2.41 -9.19 4.43
N ALA A 138 1.30 -8.68 3.89
CA ALA A 138 0.39 -9.47 3.07
C ALA A 138 0.99 -9.76 1.69
N ALA A 139 1.65 -8.78 1.07
CA ALA A 139 2.36 -8.93 -0.19
C ALA A 139 3.50 -9.96 -0.06
N LEU A 140 4.37 -9.82 0.94
CA LEU A 140 5.46 -10.77 1.20
C LEU A 140 4.96 -12.20 1.40
N ARG A 141 3.82 -12.39 2.08
CA ARG A 141 3.20 -13.71 2.24
C ARG A 141 2.63 -14.24 0.93
N ALA A 142 2.07 -13.37 0.10
CA ALA A 142 1.58 -13.74 -1.22
C ALA A 142 2.74 -14.18 -2.11
N ASP A 143 3.83 -13.40 -2.16
CA ASP A 143 5.06 -13.71 -2.90
C ASP A 143 5.62 -15.07 -2.49
N ALA A 144 5.79 -15.29 -1.18
CA ALA A 144 6.25 -16.57 -0.63
C ALA A 144 5.31 -17.75 -0.98
N ALA A 145 3.99 -17.53 -1.09
CA ALA A 145 3.05 -18.57 -1.50
C ALA A 145 3.13 -18.87 -3.00
N THR A 146 3.43 -17.88 -3.84
CA THR A 146 3.71 -18.07 -5.27
C THR A 146 4.99 -18.85 -5.51
N ASP A 147 6.05 -18.56 -4.73
CA ASP A 147 7.32 -19.28 -4.85
C ASP A 147 7.14 -20.78 -4.53
N VAL A 148 6.39 -21.11 -3.46
CA VAL A 148 6.07 -22.50 -3.11
C VAL A 148 5.20 -23.18 -4.17
N ARG A 149 4.28 -22.44 -4.82
CA ARG A 149 3.50 -22.99 -5.95
C ARG A 149 4.37 -23.28 -7.17
N GLY A 150 5.29 -22.38 -7.51
CA GLY A 150 6.24 -22.59 -8.60
C GLY A 150 7.17 -23.79 -8.35
N GLU A 151 7.56 -24.01 -7.09
CA GLU A 151 8.33 -25.21 -6.69
C GLU A 151 7.48 -26.49 -6.77
N SER A 152 6.21 -26.45 -6.38
CA SER A 152 5.30 -27.61 -6.46
C SER A 152 4.93 -27.99 -7.90
N GLU A 153 4.73 -27.02 -8.79
CA GLU A 153 4.49 -27.26 -10.21
C GLU A 153 5.73 -27.83 -10.89
N ALA A 154 6.93 -27.31 -10.58
CA ALA A 154 8.20 -27.87 -11.08
C ALA A 154 8.46 -29.31 -10.60
N GLN A 155 7.99 -29.68 -9.40
CA GLN A 155 8.13 -31.03 -8.85
C GLN A 155 7.08 -32.01 -9.40
N GLU A 156 5.94 -31.51 -9.89
CA GLU A 156 4.90 -32.32 -10.55
C GLU A 156 5.27 -32.64 -12.01
N VAL A 157 5.91 -31.71 -12.75
CA VAL A 157 6.42 -32.00 -14.11
C VAL A 157 7.62 -32.96 -14.10
N ALA A 158 8.33 -33.08 -12.97
CA ALA A 158 9.48 -33.96 -12.81
C ALA A 158 9.14 -35.40 -12.38
N ARG A 159 7.86 -35.80 -12.33
CA ARG A 159 7.47 -37.21 -12.18
C ARG A 159 7.44 -37.88 -13.57
N PRO A 160 8.45 -38.68 -13.97
CA PRO A 160 8.33 -39.48 -15.17
C PRO A 160 7.21 -40.49 -14.99
N GLU A 161 6.26 -40.52 -15.94
CA GLU A 161 5.22 -41.54 -16.01
C GLU A 161 5.85 -42.93 -15.91
N GLY A 162 5.31 -43.72 -14.98
CA GLY A 162 5.83 -45.02 -14.60
C GLY A 162 5.93 -45.99 -15.77
N VAL A 163 7.09 -46.60 -15.91
CA VAL A 163 7.28 -47.79 -16.75
C VAL A 163 6.57 -48.94 -16.04
N GLU A 164 5.35 -49.27 -16.48
CA GLU A 164 4.62 -50.47 -16.05
C GLU A 164 5.40 -51.71 -16.49
N GLY A 165 5.96 -52.41 -15.49
CA GLY A 165 6.54 -53.73 -15.67
C GLY A 165 5.44 -54.76 -15.90
N THR A 166 5.38 -55.31 -17.10
CA THR A 166 4.74 -56.62 -17.33
C THR A 166 5.78 -57.71 -17.16
N GLU A 167 5.93 -58.21 -15.93
CA GLU A 167 6.45 -59.55 -15.69
C GLU A 167 5.45 -60.57 -16.25
N LYS A 168 5.88 -61.38 -17.22
CA LYS A 168 5.24 -62.67 -17.54
C LYS A 168 6.19 -63.79 -17.11
N PRO A 169 5.79 -64.69 -16.21
CA PRO A 169 6.45 -65.98 -16.03
C PRO A 169 5.86 -67.03 -16.99
N SER A 170 6.57 -68.16 -17.11
CA SER A 170 6.14 -69.43 -17.75
C SER A 170 6.22 -69.47 -19.28
N ASP A 171 6.61 -70.54 -19.97
CA ASP A 171 7.17 -71.85 -19.62
C ASP A 171 7.57 -72.51 -20.97
N GLU A 172 8.49 -73.49 -20.90
CA GLU A 172 8.45 -74.73 -21.70
C GLU A 172 8.57 -74.69 -23.24
N VAL A 173 9.75 -75.09 -23.76
CA VAL A 173 9.83 -76.02 -24.90
C VAL A 173 10.99 -77.00 -24.70
N LYS A 174 10.64 -78.28 -24.65
CA LYS A 174 11.48 -79.46 -24.54
C LYS A 174 11.54 -80.13 -25.92
N ALA A 175 12.73 -80.38 -26.47
CA ALA A 175 13.11 -81.52 -27.34
C ALA A 175 14.53 -81.29 -27.89
#